data_AF-A0A9E0FVG8-F1
#
_entry.id   AF-A0A9E0FVG8-F1
#
_cell.length_a   1.000
_cell.length_b   1.000
_cell.length_c   1.000
_cell.angle_alpha   90.00
_cell.angle_beta   90.00
_cell.angle_gamma   90.00
#
_symmetry.space_group_name_H-M   'P 1'
#
loop_
_entity.id
_entity.type
_entity.pdbx_description
1 polymer ?
#
loop_
_entity_poly.entity_id
_entity_poly.type
_entity_poly.pdbx_seq_one_letter_code
_entity_poly.pdbx_strand_id
1 'polypeptide(L)'
;MQTFQKKWWLIVALAGLATTLLNAQIEKTLHQSFPADSVQQIHIELTTDYEIVPWVSNAILTETKILLENASNDIMKYLERMGRYQIDSKYEGTQLTLKPKDISKVGSKKDTPFAEKITIKIYVPDTFDSTNKSNLIRKDTE
;
A
#
# COMPACT_ATOMS: atom_id res chain seq x y z
N MET A 1 -68.99 25.89 -0.80
CA MET A 1 -67.65 26.47 -0.54
C MET A 1 -67.11 25.84 0.74
N GLN A 2 -66.39 24.71 0.66
CA GLN A 2 -65.54 24.18 1.73
C GLN A 2 -64.50 23.20 1.16
N THR A 3 -63.25 23.64 1.27
CA THR A 3 -61.97 22.94 1.53
C THR A 3 -61.62 21.64 0.79
N PHE A 4 -60.68 21.69 -0.15
CA PHE A 4 -59.20 21.63 0.01
C PHE A 4 -58.66 20.25 0.47
N GLN A 5 -58.17 19.50 -0.52
CA GLN A 5 -56.79 18.97 -0.58
C GLN A 5 -56.14 18.71 0.79
N LYS A 6 -56.15 17.48 1.29
CA LYS A 6 -55.31 17.06 2.44
C LYS A 6 -55.38 15.55 2.68
N LYS A 7 -54.95 14.73 1.72
CA LYS A 7 -54.83 13.28 1.98
C LYS A 7 -53.89 12.56 1.02
N TRP A 8 -52.74 13.15 0.69
CA TRP A 8 -51.70 12.47 -0.10
C TRP A 8 -50.28 13.00 0.20
N TRP A 9 -50.00 13.31 1.47
CA TRP A 9 -48.67 13.78 1.91
C TRP A 9 -48.03 12.89 2.98
N LEU A 10 -48.65 11.77 3.37
CA LEU A 10 -48.13 10.92 4.45
C LEU A 10 -47.30 9.71 3.98
N ILE A 11 -47.22 9.42 2.68
CA ILE A 11 -46.44 8.26 2.19
C ILE A 11 -45.02 8.65 1.72
N VAL A 12 -44.76 9.93 1.42
CA VAL A 12 -43.43 10.40 0.98
C VAL A 12 -42.47 10.63 2.17
N ALA A 13 -42.97 10.69 3.40
CA ALA A 13 -42.15 10.99 4.59
C ALA A 13 -41.34 9.80 5.15
N LEU A 14 -41.53 8.56 4.65
CA LEU A 14 -40.91 7.36 5.22
C LEU A 14 -39.82 6.70 4.35
N ALA A 15 -39.41 7.34 3.24
CA ALA A 15 -38.43 6.77 2.30
C ALA A 15 -37.02 7.43 2.38
N GLY A 16 -36.77 8.28 3.38
CA GLY A 16 -35.58 9.16 3.40
C GLY A 16 -34.41 8.77 4.31
N LEU A 17 -34.45 7.63 5.02
CA LEU A 17 -33.44 7.28 6.05
C LEU A 17 -32.87 5.88 5.85
N ALA A 18 -32.46 5.57 4.63
CA ALA A 18 -31.45 4.53 4.39
C ALA A 18 -30.12 5.21 4.08
N THR A 19 -29.61 6.01 5.02
CA THR A 19 -28.21 6.44 4.97
C THR A 19 -27.39 5.19 5.19
N THR A 20 -26.93 4.60 4.09
CA THR A 20 -25.94 3.52 4.09
C THR A 20 -24.82 3.89 5.04
N LEU A 21 -24.58 3.05 6.05
CA LEU A 21 -23.38 3.06 6.86
C LEU A 21 -22.20 2.74 5.93
N LEU A 22 -21.72 3.74 5.20
CA LEU A 22 -20.48 3.64 4.46
C LEU A 22 -19.37 3.62 5.51
N ASN A 23 -18.88 2.43 5.83
CA ASN A 23 -17.65 2.29 6.62
C ASN A 23 -16.55 3.03 5.86
N ALA A 24 -15.94 4.02 6.52
CA ALA A 24 -14.87 4.79 5.91
C ALA A 24 -13.70 3.86 5.60
N GLN A 25 -13.38 3.73 4.32
CA GLN A 25 -12.22 3.03 3.82
C GLN A 25 -11.21 4.07 3.36
N ILE A 26 -9.99 3.99 3.89
CA ILE A 26 -8.89 4.88 3.55
C ILE A 26 -7.95 4.12 2.64
N GLU A 27 -7.73 4.63 1.43
CA GLU A 27 -6.77 4.08 0.48
C GLU A 27 -5.59 5.04 0.31
N LYS A 28 -4.38 4.50 0.29
CA LYS A 28 -3.16 5.25 -0.04
C LYS A 28 -2.21 4.41 -0.87
N THR A 29 -1.55 5.05 -1.82
CA THR A 29 -0.44 4.46 -2.58
C THR A 29 0.85 5.20 -2.25
N LEU A 30 1.91 4.45 -1.94
CA LEU A 30 3.26 4.97 -1.71
C LEU A 30 4.20 4.45 -2.79
N HIS A 31 5.06 5.35 -3.29
CA HIS A 31 6.08 5.01 -4.27
C HIS A 31 7.48 5.24 -3.67
N GLN A 32 8.39 4.29 -3.83
CA GLN A 32 9.81 4.45 -3.46
C GLN A 32 10.71 3.99 -4.60
N SER A 33 11.74 4.78 -4.91
CA SER A 33 12.70 4.46 -5.95
C SER A 33 14.07 4.15 -5.35
N PHE A 34 14.72 3.12 -5.86
CA PHE A 34 16.03 2.64 -5.42
C PHE A 34 16.96 2.55 -6.64
N PRO A 35 18.12 3.23 -6.63
CA PRO A 35 19.11 3.11 -7.70
C PRO A 35 19.55 1.65 -7.89
N ALA A 36 19.61 1.21 -9.15
CA ALA A 36 20.03 -0.15 -9.49
C ALA A 36 21.27 -0.20 -10.39
N ASP A 37 21.83 0.95 -10.83
CA ASP A 37 22.92 1.02 -11.82
C ASP A 37 24.11 0.09 -11.51
N SER A 38 24.59 0.07 -10.25
CA SER A 38 25.72 -0.77 -9.81
C SER A 38 25.32 -2.11 -9.18
N VAL A 39 24.02 -2.44 -9.16
CA VAL A 39 23.48 -3.65 -8.53
C VAL A 39 23.54 -4.82 -9.51
N GLN A 40 24.09 -5.94 -9.06
CA GLN A 40 24.13 -7.22 -9.78
C GLN A 40 23.15 -8.23 -9.21
N GLN A 41 22.79 -8.11 -7.94
CA GLN A 41 21.89 -9.03 -7.25
C GLN A 41 20.89 -8.27 -6.39
N ILE A 42 19.62 -8.66 -6.46
CA ILE A 42 18.54 -8.09 -5.64
C ILE A 42 18.02 -9.21 -4.73
N HIS A 43 18.00 -8.96 -3.43
CA HIS A 43 17.38 -9.82 -2.43
C HIS A 43 16.17 -9.13 -1.80
N ILE A 44 15.04 -9.81 -1.74
CA ILE A 44 13.76 -9.26 -1.23
C ILE A 44 13.38 -9.97 0.07
N GLU A 45 13.48 -9.25 1.19
CA GLU A 45 13.15 -9.71 2.54
C GLU A 45 11.82 -9.11 3.03
N LEU A 46 10.79 -9.09 2.18
CA LEU A 46 9.47 -8.60 2.57
C LEU A 46 8.60 -9.73 3.14
N THR A 47 7.94 -9.47 4.26
CA THR A 47 7.00 -10.42 4.88
C THR A 47 5.59 -10.34 4.28
N THR A 48 5.25 -9.22 3.65
CA THR A 48 4.00 -9.03 2.91
C THR A 48 4.16 -9.57 1.49
N ASP A 49 3.12 -10.19 0.94
CA ASP A 49 3.14 -10.64 -0.44
C ASP A 49 3.36 -9.49 -1.43
N TYR A 50 4.15 -9.78 -2.47
CA TYR A 50 4.53 -8.83 -3.50
C TYR A 50 4.50 -9.48 -4.89
N GLU A 51 4.33 -8.64 -5.89
CA GLU A 51 4.44 -8.98 -7.32
C GLU A 51 5.70 -8.31 -7.89
N ILE A 52 6.52 -9.07 -8.61
CA ILE A 52 7.65 -8.53 -9.38
C ILE A 52 7.15 -8.23 -10.80
N VAL A 53 7.38 -7.02 -11.27
CA VAL A 53 6.97 -6.55 -12.59
C VAL A 53 8.21 -6.04 -13.35
N PRO A 54 8.58 -6.63 -14.49
CA PRO A 54 9.68 -6.09 -15.30
C PRO A 54 9.28 -4.74 -15.90
N TRP A 55 10.22 -3.78 -15.95
CA TRP A 55 10.01 -2.47 -16.59
C TRP A 55 11.29 -1.90 -17.21
N VAL A 56 11.13 -0.98 -18.17
CA VAL A 56 12.25 -0.34 -18.86
C VAL A 56 12.71 0.89 -18.08
N SER A 57 13.63 0.68 -17.14
CA SER A 57 14.18 1.71 -16.25
C SER A 57 15.55 1.30 -15.72
N ASN A 58 16.30 2.24 -15.15
CA ASN A 58 17.57 1.98 -14.47
C ASN A 58 17.46 1.98 -12.94
N ALA A 59 16.24 2.16 -12.42
CA ALA A 59 15.92 2.11 -11.00
C ALA A 59 14.91 0.99 -10.71
N ILE A 60 14.88 0.54 -9.46
CA ILE A 60 13.81 -0.28 -8.93
C ILE A 60 12.78 0.65 -8.31
N LEU A 61 11.50 0.44 -8.61
CA LEU A 61 10.40 1.19 -8.01
C LEU A 61 9.50 0.23 -7.23
N THR A 62 9.14 0.60 -6.02
CA THR A 62 8.08 -0.08 -5.27
C THR A 62 6.81 0.76 -5.29
N GLU A 63 5.68 0.10 -5.45
CA GLU A 63 4.34 0.66 -5.26
C GLU A 63 3.67 -0.12 -4.14
N THR A 64 3.44 0.53 -3.00
CA THR A 64 2.76 -0.04 -1.84
C THR A 64 1.37 0.56 -1.74
N LYS A 65 0.34 -0.23 -2.05
CA LYS A 65 -1.07 0.13 -1.84
C LYS A 65 -1.51 -0.32 -0.46
N ILE A 66 -2.11 0.60 0.29
CA ILE A 66 -2.55 0.42 1.67
C ILE A 66 -4.04 0.73 1.72
N LEU A 67 -4.78 -0.19 2.30
CA LEU A 67 -6.21 -0.07 2.53
C LEU A 67 -6.47 -0.25 4.02
N LEU A 68 -7.05 0.76 4.65
CA LEU A 68 -7.48 0.71 6.04
C LEU A 68 -9.01 0.80 6.11
N GLU A 69 -9.64 -0.17 6.75
CA GLU A 69 -11.07 -0.18 7.00
C GLU A 69 -11.34 0.11 8.49
N ASN A 70 -12.35 0.93 8.76
CA ASN A 70 -12.70 1.36 10.11
C ASN A 70 -11.57 2.16 10.80
N ALA A 71 -10.75 2.87 10.01
CA ALA A 71 -9.68 3.74 10.49
C ALA A 71 -10.01 5.22 10.26
N SER A 72 -9.40 6.11 11.06
CA SER A 72 -9.40 7.55 10.79
C SER A 72 -8.18 7.96 9.99
N ASN A 73 -8.25 9.10 9.30
CA ASN A 73 -7.10 9.67 8.56
C ASN A 73 -5.89 9.94 9.47
N ASP A 74 -6.10 10.20 10.76
CA ASP A 74 -5.02 10.40 11.71
C ASP A 74 -4.27 9.11 12.01
N ILE A 75 -4.94 7.97 11.99
CA ILE A 75 -4.30 6.65 12.08
C ILE A 75 -3.40 6.43 10.86
N MET A 76 -3.91 6.66 9.64
CA MET A 76 -3.09 6.55 8.42
C MET A 76 -1.84 7.44 8.49
N LYS A 77 -2.01 8.73 8.82
CA LYS A 77 -0.88 9.67 8.98
C LYS A 77 0.10 9.23 10.05
N TYR A 78 -0.37 8.67 11.17
CA TYR A 78 0.48 8.14 12.22
C TYR A 78 1.31 6.95 11.71
N LEU A 79 0.68 5.97 11.07
CA LEU A 79 1.35 4.78 10.52
C LEU A 79 2.41 5.15 9.48
N GLU A 80 2.11 6.10 8.60
CA GLU A 80 3.07 6.66 7.65
C GLU A 80 4.25 7.34 8.34
N ARG A 81 3.99 8.19 9.34
CA ARG A 81 5.04 8.91 10.07
C ARG A 81 5.98 7.97 10.81
N MET A 82 5.47 6.84 11.31
CA MET A 82 6.30 5.78 11.88
C MET A 82 7.15 5.07 10.83
N GLY A 83 6.82 5.21 9.55
CA GLY A 83 7.43 4.47 8.46
C GLY A 83 6.95 3.03 8.37
N ARG A 84 5.74 2.72 8.85
CA ARG A 84 5.17 1.35 8.85
C ARG A 84 5.20 0.67 7.48
N TYR A 85 5.02 1.47 6.43
CA TYR A 85 4.94 1.00 5.04
C TYR A 85 6.21 1.29 4.25
N GLN A 86 7.25 1.82 4.89
CA GLN A 86 8.51 2.12 4.23
C GLN A 86 9.30 0.83 4.01
N ILE A 87 9.85 0.71 2.82
CA ILE A 87 10.84 -0.30 2.46
C ILE A 87 12.21 0.38 2.53
N ASP A 88 13.11 -0.20 3.32
CA ASP A 88 14.51 0.19 3.41
C ASP A 88 15.35 -0.60 2.40
N SER A 89 16.38 0.05 1.87
CA SER A 89 17.41 -0.56 1.03
C SER A 89 18.72 -0.71 1.79
N LYS A 90 19.35 -1.88 1.72
CA LYS A 90 20.71 -2.11 2.19
C LYS A 90 21.60 -2.50 1.01
N TYR A 91 22.67 -1.76 0.78
CA TYR A 91 23.65 -2.03 -0.26
C TYR A 91 24.90 -2.68 0.34
N GLU A 92 25.26 -3.86 -0.16
CA GLU A 92 26.46 -4.60 0.24
C GLU A 92 27.24 -5.01 -1.00
N GLY A 93 28.25 -4.23 -1.36
CA GLY A 93 28.95 -4.39 -2.64
C GLY A 93 28.00 -4.18 -3.82
N THR A 94 27.79 -5.23 -4.62
CA THR A 94 26.86 -5.24 -5.76
C THR A 94 25.50 -5.85 -5.43
N GLN A 95 25.24 -6.20 -4.16
CA GLN A 95 23.95 -6.71 -3.72
C GLN A 95 23.10 -5.59 -3.12
N LEU A 96 21.83 -5.54 -3.52
CA LEU A 96 20.79 -4.72 -2.90
C LEU A 96 19.80 -5.63 -2.16
N THR A 97 19.60 -5.40 -0.87
CA THR A 97 18.53 -6.02 -0.09
C THR A 97 17.41 -5.02 0.17
N LEU A 98 16.18 -5.36 -0.22
CA LEU A 98 14.96 -4.63 0.10
C LEU A 98 14.26 -5.29 1.28
N LYS A 99 13.99 -4.53 2.35
CA LYS A 99 13.36 -5.04 3.57
C LYS A 99 12.41 -4.02 4.19
N PRO A 100 11.43 -4.42 5.02
CA PRO A 100 10.61 -3.47 5.76
C PRO A 100 11.48 -2.62 6.67
N LYS A 101 11.13 -1.35 6.81
CA LYS A 101 11.76 -0.48 7.80
C LYS A 101 11.55 -1.03 9.21
N ASP A 102 12.62 -1.02 10.00
CA ASP A 102 12.54 -1.43 11.40
C ASP A 102 11.80 -0.38 12.23
N ILE A 103 10.56 -0.71 12.61
CA ILE A 103 9.70 0.13 13.43
C ILE A 103 9.64 -0.34 14.91
N SER A 104 10.43 -1.34 15.30
CA SER A 104 10.41 -1.91 16.66
C SER A 104 10.72 -0.89 17.77
N LYS A 105 11.45 0.19 17.43
CA LYS A 105 11.76 1.31 18.33
C LYS A 105 10.63 2.33 18.47
N VAL A 106 9.60 2.23 17.63
CA VAL A 106 8.47 3.16 17.62
C VAL A 106 7.33 2.52 18.41
N GLY A 107 7.12 2.98 19.65
CA GLY A 107 6.12 2.44 20.56
C GLY A 107 4.77 2.27 19.86
N SER A 108 4.26 1.04 19.83
CA SER A 108 3.00 0.72 19.17
C SER A 108 1.85 1.34 19.97
N LYS A 109 1.20 2.38 19.44
CA LYS A 109 -0.09 2.81 19.98
C LYS A 109 -1.14 1.77 19.54
N LYS A 110 -1.23 0.69 20.30
CA LYS A 110 -2.35 -0.27 20.27
C LYS A 110 -3.62 0.48 20.68
N ASP A 111 -4.77 0.00 20.20
CA ASP A 111 -6.13 0.31 20.68
C ASP A 111 -7.07 1.02 19.70
N THR A 112 -6.91 0.84 18.39
CA THR A 112 -8.07 0.96 17.49
C THR A 112 -8.13 -0.26 16.57
N PRO A 113 -9.20 -1.07 16.63
CA PRO A 113 -9.36 -2.19 15.72
C PRO A 113 -9.72 -1.64 14.33
N PHE A 114 -8.72 -1.54 13.46
CA PHE A 114 -8.91 -1.33 12.03
C PHE A 114 -8.42 -2.58 11.28
N ALA A 115 -9.03 -2.88 10.14
CA ALA A 115 -8.50 -3.88 9.23
C ALA A 115 -7.48 -3.22 8.30
N GLU A 116 -6.38 -3.89 8.04
CA GLU A 116 -5.30 -3.41 7.18
C GLU A 116 -5.04 -4.43 6.07
N LYS A 117 -5.05 -3.96 4.83
CA LYS A 117 -4.64 -4.74 3.66
C LYS A 117 -3.56 -3.99 2.90
N ILE A 118 -2.45 -4.69 2.64
CA ILE A 118 -1.28 -4.14 1.95
C ILE A 118 -1.06 -4.95 0.67
N THR A 119 -0.75 -4.28 -0.43
CA THR A 119 -0.36 -4.91 -1.70
C THR A 119 0.87 -4.20 -2.24
N ILE A 120 1.90 -4.97 -2.57
CA ILE A 120 3.20 -4.44 -3.01
C ILE A 120 3.45 -4.88 -4.45
N LYS A 121 3.81 -3.93 -5.31
CA LYS A 121 4.40 -4.21 -6.62
C LYS A 121 5.83 -3.70 -6.62
N ILE A 122 6.74 -4.51 -7.15
CA ILE A 122 8.17 -4.19 -7.28
C ILE A 122 8.47 -4.19 -8.76
N TYR A 123 8.61 -2.99 -9.31
CA TYR A 123 9.01 -2.79 -10.69
C TYR A 123 10.53 -2.87 -10.77
N VAL A 124 11.04 -3.90 -11.43
CA VAL A 124 12.48 -4.20 -11.54
C VAL A 124 12.92 -4.01 -12.97
N PRO A 125 14.08 -3.37 -13.23
CA PRO A 125 14.65 -3.29 -14.58
C PRO A 125 14.62 -4.63 -15.30
N ASP A 126 14.19 -4.62 -16.56
CA ASP A 126 14.15 -5.81 -17.42
C ASP A 126 15.53 -6.46 -17.68
N THR A 127 16.60 -5.80 -17.24
CA THR A 127 17.96 -6.33 -17.16
C THR A 127 18.18 -7.35 -16.04
N PHE A 128 17.18 -7.66 -15.21
CA PHE A 128 17.26 -8.70 -14.18
C PHE A 128 16.35 -9.89 -14.50
N ASP A 129 16.82 -11.10 -14.16
CA ASP A 129 16.02 -12.32 -14.16
C ASP A 129 15.78 -12.83 -12.74
N SER A 130 14.57 -13.34 -12.51
CA SER A 130 14.20 -13.95 -11.22
C SER A 130 14.75 -15.37 -11.13
N THR A 131 15.65 -15.60 -10.18
CA THR A 131 16.12 -16.97 -9.85
C THR A 131 15.12 -17.71 -8.96
N ASN A 132 14.45 -16.97 -8.09
CA ASN A 132 13.33 -17.43 -7.26
C ASN A 132 12.46 -16.22 -6.87
N LYS A 133 11.43 -16.42 -6.03
CA LYS A 133 10.50 -15.34 -5.62
C LYS A 133 11.21 -14.12 -5.02
N SER A 134 12.32 -14.31 -4.29
CA SER A 134 13.01 -13.27 -3.53
C SER A 134 14.39 -12.90 -4.02
N ASN A 135 14.90 -13.55 -5.07
CA ASN A 135 16.26 -13.32 -5.56
C ASN A 135 16.26 -13.09 -7.07
N LEU A 136 16.85 -11.96 -7.47
CA LEU A 136 17.03 -11.61 -8.88
C LEU A 136 18.50 -11.35 -9.16
N ILE A 137 18.95 -11.73 -10.35
CA ILE A 137 20.32 -11.55 -10.81
C ILE A 137 20.27 -10.77 -12.12
N ARG A 138 21.20 -9.82 -12.28
CA ARG A 138 21.33 -9.09 -13.54
C ARG A 138 21.73 -10.07 -14.65
N LYS A 139 21.08 -9.95 -15.80
CA LYS A 139 21.41 -10.66 -17.03
C LYS A 139 22.85 -10.33 -17.42
N ASP A 140 23.62 -11.36 -17.76
CA ASP A 140 24.91 -11.16 -18.41
C ASP A 140 24.65 -10.42 -19.73
N THR A 141 25.34 -9.30 -19.94
CA THR A 141 25.29 -8.59 -21.21
C THR A 141 26.20 -9.39 -22.16
N GLU A 142 25.61 -10.11 -23.12
CA GLU A 142 26.36 -10.71 -24.24
C GLU A 142 27.17 -9.67 -25.03
#